data_AF-A0A7X3LW11-F1
#
_entry.id   AF-A0A7X3LW11-F1
#
_cell.length_a   1.000
_cell.length_b   1.000
_cell.length_c   1.000
_cell.angle_alpha   90.00
_cell.angle_beta   90.00
_cell.angle_gamma   90.00
#
_symmetry.space_group_name_H-M   'P 1'
#
loop_
_entity.id
_entity.type
_entity.pdbx_description
1 polymer ?
#
loop_
_entity_poly.entity_id
_entity_poly.type
_entity_poly.pdbx_seq_one_letter_code
_entity_poly.pdbx_strand_id
1 'polypeptide(L)' 'MLKAVVLIAEAGVFVWFAAFTLMLASMARESLTMPEPRLDAVGRSLIANARAALATGVVVLCGLAVWEFGLV' A
#
# COMPACT_ATOMS: atom_id res chain seq x y z
N MET A 1 -30.89 3.68 -8.31
CA MET A 1 -29.90 4.73 -8.66
C MET A 1 -28.69 4.69 -7.73
N LEU A 2 -28.85 4.75 -6.40
CA LEU A 2 -27.72 4.69 -5.45
C LEU A 2 -26.78 3.48 -5.65
N LYS A 3 -27.32 2.26 -5.81
CA LYS A 3 -26.53 1.03 -6.01
C LYS A 3 -25.61 1.08 -7.24
N ALA A 4 -26.09 1.65 -8.36
CA ALA A 4 -25.29 1.77 -9.58
C ALA A 4 -24.14 2.79 -9.40
N VAL A 5 -24.39 3.89 -8.68
CA VAL A 5 -23.37 4.89 -8.35
C VAL A 5 -22.30 4.28 -7.44
N VAL A 6 -22.70 3.51 -6.43
CA VAL A 6 -21.77 2.80 -5.53
C VAL A 6 -20.90 1.82 -6.32
N LEU A 7 -21.50 1.01 -7.21
CA LEU A 7 -20.76 0.05 -8.03
C LEU A 7 -19.73 0.72 -8.95
N ILE A 8 -20.08 1.87 -9.54
CA ILE A 8 -19.15 2.65 -10.37
C ILE A 8 -18.01 3.20 -9.52
N ALA A 9 -18.29 3.69 -8.31
CA ALA A 9 -17.27 4.18 -7.40
C ALA A 9 -16.30 3.06 -7.00
N GLU A 10 -16.82 1.88 -6.62
CA GLU A 10 -16.01 0.70 -6.29
C GLU A 10 -15.13 0.26 -7.46
N ALA A 11 -15.69 0.19 -8.68
CA ALA A 11 -14.93 -0.13 -9.88
C ALA A 11 -13.84 0.91 -10.18
N GLY A 12 -14.15 2.20 -10.01
CA GLY A 12 -13.18 3.29 -10.17
C GLY A 12 -12.03 3.19 -9.17
N VAL A 13 -12.35 2.93 -7.90
CA VAL A 13 -11.34 2.70 -6.84
C VAL A 13 -10.47 1.50 -7.19
N PHE A 14 -11.06 0.39 -7.65
CA PHE A 14 -10.32 -0.80 -8.05
C PHE A 14 -9.34 -0.51 -9.21
N VAL A 15 -9.81 0.15 -10.27
CA VAL A 15 -8.98 0.54 -11.42
C VAL A 15 -7.84 1.45 -10.98
N TRP A 16 -8.13 2.43 -10.13
CA TRP A 16 -7.13 3.35 -9.59
C TRP A 16 -6.04 2.62 -8.80
N PHE A 17 -6.45 1.73 -7.88
CA PHE A 17 -5.50 0.91 -7.11
C PHE A 17 -4.66 0.00 -8.01
N ALA A 18 -5.25 -0.59 -9.04
CA ALA A 18 -4.53 -1.42 -10.00
C ALA A 18 -3.47 -0.61 -10.77
N ALA A 19 -3.83 0.57 -11.27
CA ALA A 19 -2.91 1.47 -11.96
C ALA A 19 -1.77 1.94 -11.04
N PHE A 20 -2.09 2.34 -9.82
CA PHE A 20 -1.09 2.74 -8.81
C PHE A 20 -0.13 1.60 -8.48
N THR A 21 -0.66 0.39 -8.28
CA THR A 21 0.16 -0.80 -8.00
C THR A 21 1.07 -1.13 -9.18
N LEU A 22 0.58 -1.02 -10.42
CA LEU A 22 1.37 -1.23 -11.62
C LEU A 22 2.53 -0.22 -11.72
N MET A 23 2.27 1.06 -11.41
CA MET A 23 3.29 2.09 -11.35
C MET A 23 4.38 1.75 -10.31
N LEU A 24 3.99 1.38 -9.09
CA LEU A 24 4.94 0.95 -8.06
C LEU A 24 5.75 -0.28 -8.49
N ALA A 25 5.10 -1.26 -9.11
CA ALA A 25 5.79 -2.44 -9.64
C ALA A 25 6.79 -2.09 -10.74
N SER A 26 6.46 -1.13 -11.61
CA SER A 26 7.36 -0.62 -12.64
C SER A 26 8.60 0.03 -12.01
N MET A 27 8.40 0.95 -11.05
CA MET A 27 9.50 1.61 -10.35
C MET A 27 10.38 0.62 -9.57
N ALA A 28 9.76 -0.39 -8.94
CA ALA A 28 10.46 -1.45 -8.23
C ALA A 28 11.28 -2.36 -9.15
N ARG A 29 10.87 -2.55 -10.41
CA ARG A 29 11.68 -3.26 -11.40
C ARG A 29 12.85 -2.39 -11.88
N GLU A 30 12.58 -1.11 -12.12
CA GLU A 30 13.60 -0.17 -12.57
C GLU A 30 14.71 0.01 -11.54
N SER A 31 14.35 0.07 -10.25
CA SER A 31 15.31 0.22 -9.15
C SER A 31 16.32 -0.93 -9.03
N LEU A 32 16.01 -2.12 -9.55
CA LEU A 32 16.96 -3.26 -9.57
C LEU A 32 18.20 -2.99 -10.42
N THR A 33 18.11 -2.07 -11.37
CA THR A 33 19.21 -1.69 -12.27
C THR A 33 19.96 -0.45 -11.82
N MET A 34 19.46 0.23 -10.79
CA MET A 34 20.06 1.46 -10.27
C MET A 34 21.10 1.14 -9.19
N PRO A 35 22.21 1.90 -9.13
CA PRO A 35 23.16 1.76 -8.02
C PRO A 35 22.48 2.11 -6.70
N GLU A 36 22.71 1.30 -5.67
CA GLU A 36 22.11 1.52 -4.36
C GLU A 36 22.54 2.89 -3.80
N PRO A 37 21.59 3.77 -3.46
CA PRO A 37 21.94 5.05 -2.84
C PRO A 37 22.59 4.80 -1.49
N ARG A 38 23.74 5.45 -1.26
CA ARG A 38 24.40 5.43 0.05
C ARG A 38 23.58 6.26 1.03
N LEU A 39 22.68 5.59 1.74
CA LEU A 39 21.86 6.21 2.77
C LEU A 39 22.71 6.48 4.01
N ASP A 40 22.73 7.74 4.45
CA ASP A 40 23.28 8.10 5.76
C ASP A 40 22.45 7.46 6.89
N ALA A 41 22.98 7.43 8.12
CA ALA A 41 22.32 6.84 9.29
C ALA A 41 20.89 7.36 9.50
N VAL A 42 20.67 8.65 9.26
CA VAL A 42 19.34 9.29 9.33
C VAL A 42 18.39 8.74 8.27
N GLY A 43 18.86 8.60 7.02
CA GLY A 43 18.06 8.07 5.91
C GLY A 43 17.63 6.61 6.13
N ARG A 44 18.54 5.78 6.67
CA ARG A 44 18.21 4.39 7.04
C ARG A 44 17.17 4.31 8.14
N SER A 45 17.29 5.16 9.17
CA SER A 45 16.33 5.25 10.27
C SER A 45 14.93 5.67 9.78
N LEU A 46 14.86 6.67 8.89
CA LEU A 46 13.60 7.12 8.29
C LEU A 46 12.90 5.99 7.52
N ILE A 47 13.63 5.26 6.67
CA ILE A 47 13.08 4.14 5.90
C ILE A 47 12.61 3.01 6.82
N ALA A 48 13.39 2.68 7.85
CA ALA A 48 13.02 1.66 8.83
C ALA A 48 11.73 2.04 9.58
N ASN A 49 11.63 3.29 10.04
CA ASN A 49 10.44 3.80 10.70
C ASN A 49 9.22 3.83 9.78
N ALA A 50 9.38 4.26 8.53
CA ALA A 50 8.30 4.25 7.55
C ALA A 50 7.78 2.82 7.30
N ARG A 51 8.70 1.85 7.18
CA ARG A 51 8.35 0.44 7.03
C ARG A 51 7.63 -0.11 8.27
N ALA A 52 8.09 0.24 9.46
CA ALA A 52 7.46 -0.18 10.72
C ALA A 52 6.05 0.42 10.85
N ALA A 53 5.88 1.71 10.57
CA ALA A 53 4.57 2.37 10.61
C ALA A 53 3.59 1.74 9.61
N LEU A 54 4.05 1.44 8.39
CA LEU A 54 3.25 0.77 7.37
C LEU A 54 2.84 -0.64 7.84
N ALA A 55 3.78 -1.43 8.35
CA ALA A 55 3.51 -2.78 8.83
C ALA A 55 2.49 -2.77 9.98
N THR A 56 2.67 -1.88 10.97
CA THR A 56 1.73 -1.70 12.07
C THR A 56 0.34 -1.29 11.57
N GLY A 57 0.26 -0.35 10.63
CA GLY A 57 -1.00 0.07 10.03
C GLY A 57 -1.74 -1.08 9.35
N VAL A 58 -1.03 -1.90 8.57
CA VAL A 58 -1.58 -3.10 7.92
C VAL A 58 -2.08 -4.11 8.95
N VAL A 59 -1.28 -4.42 9.98
CA VAL A 59 -1.65 -5.37 11.03
C VAL A 59 -2.91 -4.92 11.76
N VAL A 60 -3.01 -3.65 12.13
CA VAL A 60 -4.19 -3.09 12.80
C VAL A 60 -5.42 -3.14 11.88
N LEU A 61 -5.28 -2.74 10.62
CA LEU A 61 -6.37 -2.80 9.64
C LEU A 61 -6.87 -4.23 9.41
N CYS A 62 -5.97 -5.19 9.27
CA CYS A 62 -6.32 -6.60 9.15
C CYS A 62 -7.02 -7.11 10.41
N GLY A 63 -6.53 -6.76 11.60
CA GLY A 63 -7.16 -7.11 12.87
C GLY A 63 -8.58 -6.56 12.98
N LEU A 64 -8.77 -5.28 12.63
CA LEU A 64 -10.09 -4.64 12.60
C LEU A 64 -11.03 -5.29 11.59
N ALA A 65 -10.54 -5.64 10.40
CA ALA A 65 -11.33 -6.33 9.40
C ALA A 65 -11.79 -7.72 9.90
N VAL A 66 -10.88 -8.50 10.51
CA VAL A 66 -11.21 -9.80 11.09
C VAL A 66 -12.30 -9.67 12.16
N TRP A 67 -12.18 -8.67 13.03
CA TRP A 67 -13.19 -8.35 14.05
C TRP A 67 -14.53 -7.96 13.43
N GLU A 68 -14.53 -7.00 12.51
CA GLU A 68 -15.75 -6.42 11.92
C GLU A 68 -16.54 -7.46 11.11
N PHE A 69 -15.84 -8.38 10.44
CA PHE A 69 -16.46 -9.45 9.66
C PHE A 69 -16.77 -10.71 10.50
N GLY A 70 -16.54 -10.69 11.81
CA GLY A 70 -16.86 -11.81 12.71
C GLY A 70 -16.11 -13.10 12.34
N LEU A 71 -14.90 -12.96 11.79
CA LEU A 71 -14.04 -14.10 11.44
C LEU A 71 -13.33 -14.69 12.67
N VAL A 72 -13.48 -14.04 13.83
CA VAL A 72 -13.09 -14.46 15.19
C VAL A 72 -14.17 -14.02 16.18
#